data_AF-A0A229TD32-F1
#
_entry.id   AF-A0A229TD32-F1
#
_cell.length_a   1.000
_cell.length_b   1.000
_cell.length_c   1.000
_cell.angle_alpha   90.00
_cell.angle_beta   90.00
_cell.angle_gamma   90.00
#
_symmetry.space_group_name_H-M   'P 1'
#
loop_
_entity.id
_entity.type
_entity.pdbx_description
1 polymer ?
#
loop_
_entity_poly.entity_id
_entity_poly.type
_entity_poly.pdbx_seq_one_letter_code
_entity_poly.pdbx_strand_id
1 'polypeptide(L)' 'MYMYAHFVFCWPEGATQVHVSHGTLAGPKMTLWTDIRIAGRFSGAVLADFGRTWVIAHLAKFAG' A
#
# COMPACT_ATOMS: atom_id res chain seq x y z
N MET A 1 19.92 -13.38 -6.13
CA MET A 1 18.53 -13.51 -6.60
C MET A 1 17.70 -12.47 -5.86
N TYR A 2 17.18 -11.45 -6.54
CA TYR A 2 16.35 -10.43 -5.89
C TYR A 2 14.91 -10.90 -5.87
N MET A 3 14.30 -10.96 -4.69
CA MET A 3 12.87 -11.24 -4.53
C MET A 3 12.14 -9.91 -4.55
N TYR A 4 11.25 -9.72 -5.53
CA TYR A 4 10.39 -8.55 -5.61
C TYR A 4 9.01 -8.90 -5.06
N ALA A 5 8.48 -8.04 -4.19
CA ALA A 5 7.10 -8.12 -3.72
C ALA A 5 6.30 -6.99 -4.38
N HIS A 6 5.10 -7.32 -4.85
CA HIS A 6 4.17 -6.32 -5.39
C HIS A 6 3.11 -6.02 -4.33
N PHE A 7 2.98 -4.74 -3.97
CA PHE A 7 1.94 -4.26 -3.08
C PHE A 7 0.92 -3.44 -3.86
N VAL A 8 -0.36 -3.72 -3.64
CA VAL A 8 -1.50 -3.01 -4.20
C VAL A 8 -2.16 -2.19 -3.10
N PHE A 9 -2.16 -0.87 -3.28
CA PHE A 9 -2.83 0.08 -2.39
C PHE A 9 -4.17 0.47 -3.01
N CYS A 10 -5.26 0.21 -2.30
CA CYS A 10 -6.60 0.61 -2.70
C CYS A 10 -7.11 1.68 -1.74
N TRP A 11 -7.43 2.84 -2.29
CA TRP A 11 -8.06 3.94 -1.57
C TRP A 11 -9.36 4.29 -2.29
N PRO A 12 -10.53 3.94 -1.72
CA PRO A 12 -11.80 4.38 -2.26
C PRO A 12 -11.99 5.89 -2.05
N GLU A 13 -12.64 6.57 -3.00
CA GLU A 13 -12.97 7.99 -2.85
C GLU A 13 -13.89 8.21 -1.64
N GLY A 14 -13.60 9.23 -0.82
CA GLY A 14 -14.32 9.51 0.42
C GLY A 14 -13.91 8.65 1.62
N ALA A 15 -13.09 7.61 1.43
CA ALA A 15 -12.56 6.83 2.55
C ALA A 15 -11.38 7.53 3.23
N THR A 16 -11.21 7.27 4.52
CA THR A 16 -10.04 7.71 5.31
C THR A 16 -9.03 6.58 5.53
N GLN A 17 -9.28 5.43 4.90
CA GLN A 17 -8.50 4.20 5.05
C GLN A 17 -8.04 3.68 3.68
N VAL A 18 -6.86 3.08 3.67
CA VAL A 18 -6.23 2.40 2.54
C VAL A 18 -6.13 0.92 2.86
N HIS A 19 -6.53 0.10 1.91
CA HIS A 19 -6.34 -1.34 1.97
C HIS A 19 -5.06 -1.70 1.21
N VAL A 20 -4.24 -2.54 1.82
CA VAL A 20 -2.98 -3.02 1.24
C VAL A 20 -3.10 -4.51 0.98
N SER A 21 -2.82 -4.92 -0.24
CA SER A 21 -2.81 -6.32 -0.68
C SER A 21 -1.46 -6.67 -1.28
N HIS A 22 -1.09 -7.96 -1.24
CA HIS A 22 0.06 -8.47 -1.98
C HIS A 22 -0.39 -9.17 -3.26
N GLY A 23 0.22 -8.81 -4.39
CA GLY A 23 -0.15 -9.27 -5.72
C GLY A 23 -0.09 -8.14 -6.75
N THR A 24 -0.80 -8.30 -7.87
CA THR A 24 -0.84 -7.30 -8.94
C THR A 24 -2.23 -6.70 -9.09
N LEU A 25 -2.34 -5.57 -9.80
CA LEU A 25 -3.63 -4.90 -10.02
C LEU A 25 -4.60 -5.76 -10.86
N ALA A 26 -4.09 -6.42 -11.90
CA ALA A 26 -4.86 -7.22 -12.85
C ALA A 26 -4.89 -8.72 -12.52
N GLY A 27 -4.19 -9.15 -11.47
CA GLY A 27 -4.05 -10.55 -11.10
C GLY A 27 -4.63 -10.88 -9.72
N PRO A 28 -4.43 -12.13 -9.25
CA PRO A 28 -4.78 -12.49 -7.89
C PRO A 28 -4.02 -11.60 -6.90
N LYS A 29 -4.74 -11.15 -5.88
CA LYS A 29 -4.20 -10.38 -4.76
C LYS A 29 -4.75 -10.93 -3.46
N MET A 30 -3.88 -10.97 -2.46
CA MET A 30 -4.23 -11.36 -1.10
C MET A 30 -4.28 -10.10 -0.25
N THR A 31 -5.45 -9.81 0.33
CA THR A 31 -5.58 -8.70 1.28
C THR A 31 -4.72 -8.97 2.50
N LEU A 32 -3.88 -8.00 2.86
CA LEU A 32 -3.00 -8.09 4.02
C LEU A 32 -3.43 -7.16 5.14
N TRP A 33 -3.76 -5.90 4.81
CA TRP A 33 -4.18 -4.89 5.78
C TRP A 33 -5.36 -4.07 5.25
N THR A 34 -6.32 -3.78 6.11
CA THR A 34 -7.55 -3.05 5.74
C THR A 34 -7.70 -1.71 6.45
N ASP A 35 -7.05 -1.51 7.59
CA ASP A 35 -7.35 -0.36 8.47
C ASP A 35 -6.24 0.70 8.49
N ILE A 36 -5.50 0.85 7.39
CA ILE A 36 -4.39 1.79 7.37
C ILE A 36 -4.88 3.19 7.05
N ARG A 37 -4.78 4.10 8.03
CA ARG A 37 -5.22 5.49 7.84
C ARG A 37 -4.34 6.20 6.83
N ILE A 38 -4.98 6.95 5.94
CA ILE A 38 -4.33 7.91 5.03
C ILE A 38 -4.88 9.30 5.31
N ALA A 39 -3.99 10.29 5.24
CA ALA A 39 -4.36 11.70 5.36
C ALA A 39 -4.09 12.41 4.03
N GLY A 40 -4.93 13.41 3.72
CA GLY A 40 -4.80 14.23 2.53
C GLY A 40 -6.01 14.15 1.61
N ARG A 41 -5.97 14.95 0.53
CA ARG A 41 -7.03 14.97 -0.48
C ARG A 41 -6.95 13.72 -1.36
N PHE A 42 -8.10 13.14 -1.64
CA PHE A 42 -8.23 12.02 -2.56
C PHE A 42 -7.55 12.34 -3.91
N SER A 43 -6.44 11.66 -4.19
CA SER A 43 -5.69 11.78 -5.43
C SER A 43 -4.69 10.64 -5.59
N GLY A 44 -4.37 10.28 -6.84
CA GLY A 44 -3.35 9.27 -7.12
C GLY A 44 -1.95 9.67 -6.64
N ALA A 45 -1.64 10.97 -6.60
CA ALA A 45 -0.36 11.47 -6.11
C ALA A 45 -0.17 11.23 -4.60
N VAL A 46 -1.20 11.53 -3.80
CA VAL A 46 -1.19 11.27 -2.35
C VAL A 46 -1.12 9.77 -2.07
N LEU A 47 -1.85 8.94 -2.83
CA LEU A 47 -1.81 7.48 -2.68
C LEU A 47 -0.42 6.90 -3.00
N ALA A 48 0.21 7.38 -4.07
CA ALA A 48 1.54 6.92 -4.47
C ALA A 48 2.61 7.29 -3.43
N ASP A 49 2.53 8.51 -2.87
CA ASP A 49 3.45 8.95 -1.84
C ASP A 49 3.29 8.20 -0.53
N PHE A 50 2.05 8.01 -0.11
CA PHE A 50 1.70 7.16 1.02
C PHE A 50 2.23 5.74 0.85
N GLY A 51 1.99 5.11 -0.31
CA GLY A 51 2.42 3.74 -0.59
C GLY A 51 3.93 3.57 -0.52
N ARG A 52 4.72 4.51 -1.07
CA ARG A 52 6.19 4.49 -0.96
C ARG A 52 6.65 4.55 0.49
N THR A 53 6.14 5.52 1.25
CA THR A 53 6.50 5.71 2.66
C THR A 53 6.14 4.47 3.48
N TRP A 54 4.96 3.91 3.24
CA TRP A 54 4.49 2.71 3.91
C TRP A 54 5.40 1.51 3.63
N VAL A 55 5.78 1.26 2.37
CA VAL A 55 6.66 0.12 2.02
C VAL A 55 8.03 0.28 2.66
N ILE A 56 8.61 1.48 2.64
CA ILE A 56 9.92 1.75 3.27
C ILE A 56 9.84 1.45 4.77
N ALA A 57 8.83 1.96 5.47
CA ALA A 57 8.63 1.72 6.90
C ALA A 57 8.35 0.24 7.20
N HIS A 58 7.65 -0.46 6.32
CA HIS A 58 7.38 -1.89 6.46
C HIS A 58 8.67 -2.71 6.33
N LEU A 59 9.48 -2.45 5.30
CA LEU A 59 10.75 -3.14 5.06
C LEU A 59 11.80 -2.85 6.14
N ALA A 60 11.80 -1.63 6.68
CA ALA A 60 12.71 -1.26 7.78
C ALA A 60 12.55 -2.14 9.02
N LYS A 61 11.39 -2.77 9.24
CA LYS A 61 11.17 -3.71 10.35
C LYS A 61 11.97 -5.02 10.23
N PHE A 62 12.44 -5.33 9.02
CA PHE A 62 13.18 -6.55 8.71
C PHE A 62 14.65 -6.29 8.41
N ALA A 63 15.06 -5.01 8.32
CA ALA A 63 16.45 -4.61 8.33
C ALA A 63 16.94 -4.67 9.79
N GLY A 64 17.55 -5.79 10.17
CA GLY A 64 18.11 -6.01 11.51
C GLY A 64 19.25 -5.07 11.84
#